data_AF-A0A5B9ELN3-F1
#
_entry.id   AF-A0A5B9ELN3-F1
#
_cell.length_a   1.000
_cell.length_b   1.000
_cell.length_c   1.000
_cell.angle_alpha   90.00
_cell.angle_beta   90.00
_cell.angle_gamma   90.00
#
_symmetry.space_group_name_H-M   'P 1'
#
loop_
_entity.id
_entity.type
_entity.pdbx_description
1 polymer ?
#
loop_
_entity_poly.entity_id
_entity_poly.type
_entity_poly.pdbx_seq_one_letter_code
_entity_poly.pdbx_strand_id
1 'polypeptide(L)'
;MALIFAPFAVQAQTIVKNCVFPTQCYSNGDCDTASRPDYTFTLDLDSQTGLYENGSFSATGFLRESGSLIHFYFVNAAGTEIMTFAPNGAAEFVGHMAGGSGISTYTLTGTCTEGNP
;
A
#
# COMPACT_ATOMS: atom_id res chain seq x y z
N MET A 1 14.10 41.28 25.36
CA MET A 1 13.72 40.73 24.03
C MET A 1 13.48 39.25 24.23
N ALA A 2 12.22 38.85 24.44
CA ALA A 2 11.86 37.46 24.70
C ALA A 2 11.60 36.75 23.37
N LEU A 3 12.39 35.72 23.05
CA LEU A 3 12.14 34.84 21.92
C LEU A 3 10.96 33.93 22.28
N ILE A 4 9.81 34.18 21.65
CA ILE A 4 8.66 33.28 21.69
C ILE A 4 8.96 32.14 20.73
N PHE A 5 9.36 30.98 21.27
CA PHE A 5 9.40 29.74 20.50
C PHE A 5 7.96 29.30 20.24
N ALA A 6 7.46 29.52 19.03
CA ALA A 6 6.24 28.85 18.60
C ALA A 6 6.52 27.34 18.52
N PRO A 7 5.67 26.48 19.11
CA PRO A 7 5.80 25.05 18.92
C PRO A 7 5.53 24.78 17.43
N PHE A 8 6.55 24.31 16.71
CA PHE A 8 6.34 23.69 15.41
C PHE A 8 5.44 22.49 15.65
N ALA A 9 4.18 22.58 15.25
CA ALA A 9 3.34 21.41 15.11
C ALA A 9 4.03 20.54 14.07
N VAL A 10 4.65 19.44 14.51
CA VAL A 10 5.04 18.35 13.63
C VAL A 10 3.74 17.89 13.00
N GLN A 11 3.51 18.31 11.77
CA GLN A 11 2.33 17.93 11.02
C GLN A 11 2.48 16.44 10.79
N ALA A 12 1.62 15.63 11.41
CA ALA A 12 1.67 14.19 11.26
C ALA A 12 1.74 13.87 9.76
N GLN A 13 2.80 13.19 9.30
CA GLN A 13 3.03 13.02 7.88
C GLN A 13 2.16 11.88 7.35
N THR A 14 0.86 12.16 7.27
CA THR A 14 -0.11 11.28 6.62
C THR A 14 -0.09 11.51 5.13
N ILE A 15 0.12 10.45 4.36
CA ILE A 15 0.06 10.45 2.90
C ILE A 15 -1.05 9.51 2.42
N VAL A 16 -1.79 9.92 1.40
CA VAL A 16 -2.76 9.05 0.73
C VAL A 16 -2.19 8.65 -0.63
N LYS A 17 -2.19 7.34 -0.93
CA LYS A 17 -1.84 6.79 -2.24
C LYS A 17 -3.06 6.13 -2.86
N ASN A 18 -3.47 6.62 -4.02
CA ASN A 18 -4.53 6.02 -4.84
C ASN A 18 -3.88 5.28 -6.01
N CYS A 19 -4.09 3.97 -6.08
CA CYS A 19 -3.36 3.08 -6.95
C CYS A 19 -4.26 2.33 -7.91
N VAL A 20 -3.78 2.19 -9.15
CA VAL A 20 -4.42 1.40 -10.21
C VAL A 20 -3.44 0.30 -10.64
N PHE A 21 -3.89 -0.94 -10.58
CA PHE A 21 -3.10 -2.11 -10.96
C PHE A 21 -3.70 -2.78 -12.21
N PRO A 22 -3.24 -2.43 -13.42
CA PRO A 22 -3.77 -3.01 -14.64
C PRO A 22 -3.41 -4.50 -14.80
N THR A 23 -2.34 -4.98 -14.17
CA THR A 23 -1.84 -6.35 -14.37
C THR A 23 -1.79 -7.11 -13.05
N GLN A 24 -2.28 -8.35 -13.05
CA GLN A 24 -2.01 -9.34 -12.02
C GLN A 24 -1.35 -10.57 -12.63
N CYS A 25 -0.32 -11.07 -11.99
CA CYS A 25 0.32 -12.33 -12.35
C CYS A 25 0.26 -13.28 -11.15
N TYR A 26 0.06 -14.57 -11.41
CA TYR A 26 0.02 -15.62 -10.39
C TYR A 26 1.31 -16.44 -10.42
N SER A 27 1.58 -17.15 -9.32
CA SER A 27 2.77 -18.01 -9.21
C SER A 27 2.87 -19.13 -10.24
N ASN A 28 1.77 -19.47 -10.93
CA ASN A 28 1.76 -20.45 -12.02
C ASN A 28 2.20 -19.86 -13.38
N GLY A 29 2.49 -18.55 -13.44
CA GLY A 29 2.90 -17.84 -14.64
C GLY A 29 1.76 -17.20 -15.43
N ASP A 30 0.50 -17.43 -15.04
CA ASP A 30 -0.64 -16.78 -15.69
C ASP A 30 -0.71 -15.31 -15.30
N CYS A 31 -0.97 -14.44 -16.28
CA CYS A 31 -1.21 -13.02 -16.04
C CYS A 31 -2.51 -12.58 -16.70
N ASP A 32 -3.25 -11.71 -16.02
CA ASP A 32 -4.46 -11.11 -16.55
C ASP A 32 -4.43 -9.59 -16.41
N THR A 33 -5.12 -8.91 -17.34
CA THR A 33 -5.23 -7.46 -17.39
C THR A 33 -6.66 -6.96 -17.18
N ALA A 34 -7.45 -7.68 -16.37
CA ALA A 34 -8.82 -7.29 -16.09
C ALA A 34 -8.90 -5.95 -15.35
N SER A 35 -10.04 -5.26 -15.49
CA SER A 35 -10.34 -4.06 -14.70
C SER A 35 -10.41 -4.46 -13.22
N ARG A 36 -9.65 -3.74 -12.38
CA ARG A 36 -9.58 -3.95 -10.93
C ARG A 36 -10.15 -2.74 -10.20
N PRO A 37 -10.63 -2.91 -8.96
CA PRO A 37 -11.03 -1.77 -8.15
C PRO A 37 -9.84 -0.84 -7.93
N ASP A 38 -10.13 0.43 -7.64
CA ASP A 38 -9.12 1.35 -7.15
C ASP A 38 -8.69 0.94 -5.74
N TYR A 39 -7.39 1.09 -5.46
CA TYR A 39 -6.81 0.76 -4.17
C TYR A 39 -6.35 2.04 -3.49
N THR A 40 -6.85 2.30 -2.28
CA THR A 40 -6.49 3.47 -1.50
C THR A 40 -5.67 3.04 -0.29
N PHE A 41 -4.56 3.73 -0.06
CA PHE A 41 -3.69 3.55 1.10
C PHE A 41 -3.56 4.87 1.84
N THR A 42 -3.91 4.87 3.12
CA THR A 42 -3.69 6.00 4.04
C THR A 42 -2.55 5.63 4.96
N LEU A 43 -1.41 6.29 4.81
CA LEU A 43 -0.15 5.90 5.44
C LEU A 43 0.28 6.99 6.41
N ASP A 44 0.46 6.62 7.68
CA ASP A 44 1.00 7.49 8.72
C ASP A 44 2.47 7.14 8.93
N LEU A 45 3.36 7.97 8.37
CA LEU A 45 4.80 7.75 8.41
C LEU A 45 5.38 7.90 9.82
N ASP A 46 4.73 8.67 10.70
CA ASP A 46 5.22 8.91 12.06
C ASP A 46 4.93 7.71 12.97
N SER A 47 3.70 7.17 12.89
CA SER A 47 3.35 5.96 13.64
C SER A 47 3.83 4.66 12.98
N GLN A 48 4.32 4.75 11.74
CA GLN A 48 4.67 3.61 10.89
C GLN A 48 3.50 2.62 10.72
N THR A 49 2.29 3.15 10.57
CA THR A 49 1.08 2.36 10.35
C THR A 49 0.32 2.85 9.13
N GLY A 50 -0.59 2.02 8.61
CA GLY A 50 -1.46 2.47 7.55
C GLY A 50 -2.76 1.69 7.46
N LEU A 51 -3.66 2.21 6.65
CA LEU A 51 -4.92 1.59 6.25
C LEU A 51 -4.90 1.35 4.75
N TYR A 52 -5.36 0.17 4.35
CA TYR A 52 -5.58 -0.23 2.97
C TYR A 52 -7.07 -0.48 2.74
N GLU A 53 -7.60 -0.02 1.59
CA GLU A 53 -8.98 -0.21 1.17
C GLU A 53 -9.09 -0.45 -0.34
N ASN A 54 -9.99 -1.36 -0.76
CA ASN A 54 -10.26 -1.62 -2.20
C ASN A 54 -11.77 -1.74 -2.52
N GLY A 55 -12.61 -1.11 -1.70
CA GLY A 55 -14.07 -1.14 -1.81
C GLY A 55 -14.75 -2.42 -1.30
N SER A 56 -14.05 -3.56 -1.26
CA SER A 56 -14.59 -4.84 -0.76
C SER A 56 -13.90 -5.34 0.52
N PHE A 57 -12.71 -4.83 0.80
CA PHE A 57 -11.89 -5.25 1.91
C PHE A 57 -11.09 -4.05 2.44
N SER A 58 -10.83 -4.07 3.75
CA SER A 58 -9.90 -3.16 4.39
C SER A 58 -8.98 -3.87 5.37
N ALA A 59 -7.75 -3.37 5.50
CA ALA A 59 -6.78 -3.88 6.46
C ALA A 59 -5.90 -2.78 7.02
N THR A 60 -5.57 -2.89 8.31
CA THR A 60 -4.51 -2.12 8.93
C THR A 60 -3.19 -2.84 8.77
N GLY A 61 -2.12 -2.09 8.53
CA GLY A 61 -0.78 -2.64 8.34
C GLY A 61 0.31 -1.78 8.95
N PHE A 62 1.53 -2.25 8.77
CA PHE A 62 2.75 -1.58 9.22
C PHE A 62 3.51 -1.02 8.03
N LEU A 63 4.21 0.08 8.26
CA LEU A 63 5.07 0.73 7.28
C LEU A 63 6.54 0.47 7.59
N ARG A 64 7.32 0.39 6.53
CA ARG A 64 8.77 0.43 6.62
C ARG A 64 9.34 1.19 5.44
N GLU A 65 10.24 2.12 5.73
CA GLU A 65 10.97 2.84 4.70
C GLU A 65 12.32 2.15 4.45
N SER A 66 12.70 2.08 3.17
CA SER A 66 14.00 1.55 2.75
C SER A 66 14.54 2.38 1.58
N GLY A 67 15.47 3.28 1.87
CA GLY A 67 15.91 4.26 0.89
C GLY A 67 14.78 5.22 0.55
N SER A 68 14.41 5.29 -0.73
CA SER A 68 13.29 6.11 -1.21
C SER A 68 11.98 5.31 -1.38
N LEU A 69 11.97 4.04 -1.01
CA LEU A 69 10.79 3.17 -1.10
C LEU A 69 10.04 3.14 0.22
N ILE A 70 8.71 3.11 0.13
CA ILE A 70 7.82 2.86 1.25
C ILE A 70 7.22 1.48 1.07
N HIS A 71 7.28 0.65 2.10
CA HIS A 71 6.68 -0.67 2.13
C HIS A 71 5.52 -0.68 3.12
N PHE A 72 4.34 -1.13 2.68
CA PHE A 72 3.18 -1.37 3.53
C PHE A 72 2.91 -2.87 3.61
N TYR A 73 2.83 -3.41 4.81
CA TYR A 73 2.67 -4.83 5.08
C TYR A 73 1.43 -5.08 5.94
N PHE A 74 0.65 -6.10 5.61
CA PHE A 74 -0.42 -6.61 6.47
C PHE A 74 -0.59 -8.12 6.30
N VAL A 75 -1.41 -8.71 7.17
CA VAL A 75 -1.78 -10.13 7.13
C VAL A 75 -3.27 -10.25 6.99
N ASN A 76 -3.73 -11.13 6.11
CA ASN A 76 -5.12 -11.51 5.94
C ASN A 76 -5.30 -13.02 6.16
N ALA A 77 -6.50 -13.54 5.90
CA ALA A 77 -6.81 -14.96 6.06
C ALA A 77 -6.02 -15.89 5.10
N ALA A 78 -5.50 -15.36 4.00
CA ALA A 78 -4.73 -16.11 3.01
C ALA A 78 -3.21 -16.03 3.25
N GLY A 79 -2.73 -15.04 4.00
CA GLY A 79 -1.33 -14.91 4.35
C GLY A 79 -0.87 -13.46 4.43
N THR A 80 0.39 -13.24 4.06
CA THR A 80 1.02 -11.93 4.08
C THR A 80 0.84 -11.20 2.76
N GLU A 81 0.65 -9.90 2.87
CA GLU A 81 0.45 -8.95 1.78
C GLU A 81 1.50 -7.83 1.93
N ILE A 82 2.23 -7.50 0.87
CA ILE A 82 3.24 -6.42 0.86
C ILE A 82 3.01 -5.53 -0.36
N MET A 83 2.84 -4.23 -0.13
CA MET A 83 2.83 -3.19 -1.13
C MET A 83 4.12 -2.39 -1.06
N THR A 84 4.73 -2.10 -2.20
CA THR A 84 5.90 -1.22 -2.30
C THR A 84 5.58 -0.03 -3.20
N PHE A 85 5.84 1.17 -2.70
CA PHE A 85 5.66 2.43 -3.42
C PHE A 85 7.01 3.04 -3.77
N ALA A 86 7.20 3.38 -5.04
CA ALA A 86 8.35 4.12 -5.52
C ALA A 86 8.04 5.63 -5.68
N PRO A 87 9.04 6.52 -5.56
CA PRO A 87 8.84 7.97 -5.67
C PRO A 87 8.30 8.43 -7.02
N ASN A 88 8.56 7.67 -8.08
CA ASN A 88 8.07 7.95 -9.43
C ASN A 88 6.61 7.51 -9.65
N GLY A 89 5.93 7.07 -8.59
CA GLY A 89 4.55 6.58 -8.64
C GLY A 89 4.43 5.13 -9.07
N ALA A 90 5.51 4.41 -9.38
CA ALA A 90 5.42 2.97 -9.62
C ALA A 90 5.08 2.24 -8.31
N ALA A 91 4.24 1.21 -8.39
CA ALA A 91 3.87 0.40 -7.24
C ALA A 91 3.76 -1.08 -7.59
N GLU A 92 4.12 -1.92 -6.62
CA GLU A 92 4.01 -3.36 -6.72
C GLU A 92 3.35 -3.92 -5.46
N PHE A 93 2.29 -4.71 -5.66
CA PHE A 93 1.65 -5.51 -4.62
C PHE A 93 2.12 -6.96 -4.78
N VAL A 94 2.68 -7.58 -3.76
CA VAL A 94 2.88 -9.03 -3.70
C VAL A 94 2.04 -9.62 -2.57
N GLY A 95 1.28 -10.66 -2.89
CA GLY A 95 0.19 -11.11 -2.04
C GLY A 95 -0.13 -12.58 -2.09
N HIS A 96 -1.02 -13.01 -1.18
CA HIS A 96 -1.55 -14.36 -1.13
C HIS A 96 -3.06 -14.33 -1.21
N MET A 97 -3.64 -15.21 -2.02
CA MET A 97 -5.08 -15.39 -2.10
C MET A 97 -5.46 -16.83 -1.77
N ALA A 98 -6.53 -16.99 -1.01
CA ALA A 98 -7.14 -18.28 -0.75
C ALA A 98 -8.14 -18.59 -1.87
N GLY A 99 -7.94 -19.69 -2.58
CA GLY A 99 -8.82 -20.14 -3.66
C GLY A 99 -8.97 -21.65 -3.64
N GLY A 100 -10.20 -22.15 -3.61
CA GLY A 100 -10.47 -23.58 -3.49
C GLY A 100 -9.86 -24.17 -2.21
N SER A 101 -9.02 -25.20 -2.34
CA SER A 101 -8.33 -25.87 -1.23
C SER A 101 -6.87 -25.43 -1.03
N GLY A 102 -6.44 -24.32 -1.64
CA GLY A 102 -5.04 -23.89 -1.64
C GLY A 102 -4.84 -22.39 -1.47
N ILE A 103 -3.56 -22.01 -1.35
CA ILE A 103 -3.09 -20.62 -1.33
C ILE A 103 -2.25 -20.41 -2.58
N SER A 104 -2.50 -19.32 -3.30
CA SER A 104 -1.72 -18.90 -4.46
C SER A 104 -1.07 -17.55 -4.18
N THR A 105 0.17 -17.36 -4.62
CA THR A 105 0.83 -16.05 -4.58
C THR A 105 0.47 -15.27 -5.86
N TYR A 106 0.22 -13.97 -5.72
CA TYR A 106 -0.01 -13.07 -6.85
C TYR A 106 0.86 -11.82 -6.73
N THR A 107 1.13 -11.20 -7.89
CA THR A 107 1.77 -9.89 -8.00
C THR A 107 0.86 -8.95 -8.77
N LEU A 108 0.62 -7.75 -8.26
CA LEU A 108 0.00 -6.65 -8.99
C LEU A 108 1.07 -5.60 -9.32
N THR A 109 1.12 -5.15 -10.56
CA THR A 109 2.01 -4.05 -10.96
C THR A 109 1.17 -2.89 -11.48
N GLY A 110 1.48 -1.69 -11.00
CA GLY A 110 0.63 -0.53 -11.25
C GLY A 110 1.30 0.79 -10.92
N THR A 111 0.46 1.81 -10.86
CA THR A 111 0.87 3.18 -10.53
C THR A 111 -0.02 3.75 -9.45
N CYS A 112 0.58 4.61 -8.62
CA CYS A 112 -0.12 5.35 -7.58
C CYS A 112 0.08 6.85 -7.77
N THR A 113 -0.97 7.60 -7.46
CA THR A 113 -0.93 9.06 -7.34
C THR A 113 -1.17 9.47 -5.89
N GLU A 114 -0.67 10.65 -5.52
CA GLU A 114 -0.99 11.20 -4.21
C GLU A 114 -2.43 11.71 -4.19
N GLY A 115 -3.18 11.27 -3.19
CA GLY A 115 -4.51 11.75 -2.87
C GLY A 115 -4.46 12.89 -1.86
N ASN A 116 -5.59 13.57 -1.69
CA ASN A 116 -5.79 14.40 -0.51
C ASN A 116 -6.12 13.49 0.69
N PRO A 117 -5.59 13.79 1.90
CA PRO A 117 -6.00 13.15 3.14
C PRO A 117 -7.45 13.43 3.50
#